data_AF-A0A519ZVE5-F1
#
_entry.id   AF-A0A519ZVE5-F1
#
_cell.length_a   1.000
_cell.length_b   1.000
_cell.length_c   1.000
_cell.angle_alpha   90.00
_cell.angle_beta   90.00
_cell.angle_gamma   90.00
#
_symmetry.space_group_name_H-M   'P 1'
#
loop_
_entity.id
_entity.type
_entity.pdbx_description
1 polymer ?
#
loop_
_entity_poly.entity_id
_entity_poly.type
_entity_poly.pdbx_seq_one_letter_code
_entity_poly.pdbx_strand_id
1 'polypeptide(L)'
;MKAHNGMRPHDVVVLLKITSLQGQQWLNKDLSSQLYISFSEISESLNRSMIARLLSPDKRKVMKNALLKFIENGLSFVFSIEIGASVRGIPTGHSAPLLKDFFISKEVYVWPHPQGKSRGEAISPLYPNQVKAA
;
A
#
# COMPACT_ATOMS: atom_id res chain seq x y z
N MET A 1 -9.14 17.40 -19.36
CA MET A 1 -8.65 16.30 -18.49
C MET A 1 -8.17 16.92 -17.19
N LYS A 2 -8.54 16.39 -16.01
CA LYS A 2 -7.99 16.89 -14.74
C LYS A 2 -6.47 16.77 -14.78
N ALA A 3 -5.75 17.78 -14.29
CA ALA A 3 -4.30 17.75 -14.20
C ALA A 3 -3.86 16.53 -13.37
N HIS A 4 -2.89 15.78 -13.88
CA HIS A 4 -2.32 14.63 -13.18
C HIS A 4 -1.27 15.13 -12.19
N ASN A 5 -1.62 15.23 -10.91
CA ASN A 5 -0.70 15.67 -9.85
C ASN A 5 0.24 14.55 -9.35
N GLY A 6 0.65 13.63 -10.24
CA GLY A 6 1.50 12.49 -9.91
C GLY A 6 0.80 11.40 -9.12
N MET A 7 1.44 10.23 -8.99
CA MET A 7 0.98 9.14 -8.14
C MET A 7 1.02 9.50 -6.66
N ARG A 8 0.14 8.88 -5.87
CA ARG A 8 0.09 8.99 -4.40
C ARG A 8 0.49 7.66 -3.74
N PRO A 9 0.96 7.67 -2.49
CA PRO A 9 1.38 6.45 -1.79
C PRO A 9 0.32 5.32 -1.77
N HIS A 10 -0.96 5.65 -1.56
CA HIS A 10 -2.04 4.64 -1.54
C HIS A 10 -2.32 4.01 -2.90
N ASP A 11 -1.93 4.63 -4.02
CA ASP A 11 -2.12 4.06 -5.35
C ASP A 11 -1.38 2.71 -5.47
N VAL A 12 -0.23 2.59 -4.81
CA VAL A 12 0.53 1.35 -4.74
C VAL A 12 -0.27 0.26 -4.04
N VAL A 13 -0.91 0.58 -2.91
CA VAL A 13 -1.72 -0.38 -2.15
C VAL A 13 -2.97 -0.79 -2.94
N VAL A 14 -3.61 0.14 -3.67
CA VAL A 14 -4.74 -0.18 -4.56
C VAL A 14 -4.33 -1.20 -5.62
N LEU A 15 -3.17 -1.00 -6.27
CA LEU A 15 -2.67 -1.94 -7.28
C LEU A 15 -2.28 -3.30 -6.70
N LEU A 16 -1.67 -3.33 -5.52
CA LEU A 16 -1.36 -4.57 -4.81
C LEU A 16 -2.65 -5.31 -4.42
N LYS A 17 -3.69 -4.60 -3.99
CA LYS A 17 -4.99 -5.18 -3.69
C LYS A 17 -5.65 -5.80 -4.91
N ILE A 18 -5.62 -5.12 -6.06
CA ILE A 18 -6.14 -5.71 -7.31
C ILE A 18 -5.33 -6.96 -7.69
N THR A 19 -4.01 -6.92 -7.50
CA THR A 19 -3.13 -8.06 -7.77
C THR A 19 -3.47 -9.27 -6.88
N SER A 20 -3.81 -9.04 -5.61
CA SER A 20 -4.16 -10.13 -4.66
C SER A 20 -5.53 -10.77 -4.92
N LEU A 21 -6.40 -10.14 -5.71
CA LEU A 21 -7.68 -10.72 -6.16
C LEU A 21 -7.51 -11.78 -7.25
N GLN A 22 -6.29 -12.00 -7.76
CA GLN A 22 -5.96 -13.11 -8.69
C GLN A 22 -6.87 -13.23 -9.93
N GLY A 23 -7.36 -12.09 -10.46
CA GLY A 23 -8.20 -12.06 -11.66
C GLY A 23 -9.71 -12.20 -11.39
N GLN A 24 -10.13 -12.28 -10.13
CA GLN A 24 -11.54 -12.12 -9.77
C GLN A 24 -12.05 -10.75 -10.21
N GLN A 25 -13.33 -10.70 -10.62
CA GLN A 25 -13.97 -9.43 -10.93
C GLN A 25 -14.17 -8.62 -9.65
N TRP A 26 -14.00 -7.31 -9.78
CA TRP A 26 -14.16 -6.36 -8.68
C TRP A 26 -14.80 -5.07 -9.19
N LEU A 27 -15.44 -4.37 -8.26
CA LEU A 27 -16.00 -3.05 -8.45
C LEU A 27 -15.28 -2.04 -7.55
N ASN A 28 -15.33 -0.76 -7.89
CA ASN A 28 -14.69 0.28 -7.10
C ASN A 28 -15.23 0.34 -5.66
N LYS A 29 -16.49 -0.05 -5.43
CA LYS A 29 -17.08 -0.15 -4.07
C LYS A 29 -16.42 -1.26 -3.24
N ASP A 30 -15.97 -2.34 -3.87
CA ASP A 30 -15.33 -3.46 -3.19
C ASP A 30 -13.92 -3.03 -2.75
N LEU A 31 -13.18 -2.34 -3.63
CA LEU A 31 -11.89 -1.75 -3.28
C LEU A 31 -12.02 -0.67 -2.20
N SER A 32 -13.03 0.19 -2.30
CA SER A 32 -13.29 1.25 -1.33
C SER A 32 -13.55 0.71 0.07
N SER A 33 -14.42 -0.31 0.18
CA SER A 33 -14.75 -0.95 1.47
C SER A 33 -13.56 -1.71 2.07
N GLN A 34 -12.83 -2.48 1.26
CA GLN A 34 -11.71 -3.29 1.74
C GLN A 34 -10.48 -2.46 2.10
N LEU A 35 -10.26 -1.33 1.44
CA LEU A 35 -9.11 -0.45 1.69
C LEU A 35 -9.46 0.75 2.58
N TYR A 36 -10.72 0.95 2.94
CA TYR A 36 -11.17 2.13 3.69
C TYR A 36 -10.73 3.46 3.03
N ILE A 37 -10.74 3.48 1.69
CA ILE A 37 -10.48 4.64 0.84
C ILE A 37 -11.80 5.05 0.19
N SER A 38 -12.08 6.34 0.07
CA SER A 38 -13.35 6.78 -0.53
C SER A 38 -13.50 6.32 -1.98
N PHE A 39 -14.73 6.14 -2.44
CA PHE A 39 -15.02 5.72 -3.81
C PHE A 39 -14.42 6.68 -4.86
N SER A 40 -14.49 7.98 -4.60
CA SER A 40 -13.90 9.01 -5.47
C SER A 40 -12.38 8.88 -5.53
N GLU A 41 -11.72 8.64 -4.40
CA GLU A 41 -10.27 8.49 -4.35
C GLU A 41 -9.80 7.17 -4.98
N ILE A 42 -10.56 6.07 -4.86
CA ILE A 42 -10.30 4.84 -5.64
C ILE A 42 -10.38 5.14 -7.14
N SER A 43 -11.41 5.85 -7.59
CA SER A 43 -11.58 6.17 -9.02
C SER A 43 -10.42 7.03 -9.55
N GLU A 44 -9.98 8.03 -8.79
CA GLU A 44 -8.81 8.85 -9.11
C GLU A 44 -7.50 8.05 -9.05
N SER A 45 -7.36 7.13 -8.09
CA SER A 45 -6.21 6.21 -7.99
C SER A 45 -6.05 5.37 -9.25
N LEU A 46 -7.13 4.73 -9.72
CA LEU A 46 -7.14 3.94 -10.95
C LEU A 46 -6.78 4.79 -12.19
N ASN A 47 -7.27 6.04 -12.25
CA ASN A 47 -6.90 6.98 -13.31
C ASN A 47 -5.40 7.28 -13.31
N ARG A 48 -4.84 7.60 -12.13
CA ARG A 48 -3.41 7.90 -11.98
C ARG A 48 -2.54 6.71 -12.33
N SER A 49 -2.88 5.51 -11.86
CA SER A 49 -2.14 4.29 -12.17
C SER A 49 -2.18 3.91 -13.65
N MET A 50 -3.30 4.19 -14.33
CA MET A 50 -3.41 4.02 -15.78
C MET A 50 -2.50 5.00 -16.53
N ILE A 51 -2.50 6.28 -16.15
CA ILE A 51 -1.61 7.31 -16.73
C ILE A 51 -0.13 6.93 -16.52
N ALA A 52 0.20 6.42 -15.32
CA ALA A 52 1.53 5.94 -14.97
C ALA A 52 1.91 4.60 -15.64
N ARG A 53 1.04 4.02 -16.48
CA ARG A 53 1.24 2.74 -17.18
C ARG A 53 1.45 1.53 -16.26
N LEU A 54 0.99 1.62 -15.01
CA LEU A 54 0.98 0.51 -14.04
C LEU A 54 -0.33 -0.28 -14.09
N LEU A 55 -1.36 0.26 -14.74
CA LEU A 55 -2.66 -0.34 -14.95
C LEU A 55 -3.03 -0.23 -16.44
N SER A 56 -3.71 -1.24 -16.99
CA SER A 56 -4.17 -1.25 -18.38
C SER A 56 -5.13 -0.09 -18.69
N PRO A 57 -5.29 0.30 -19.96
CA PRO A 57 -6.21 1.38 -20.36
C PRO A 57 -7.68 1.18 -19.95
N ASP A 58 -8.13 -0.08 -19.86
CA ASP A 58 -9.46 -0.44 -19.37
C ASP A 58 -9.58 -0.44 -17.83
N LYS A 59 -8.47 -0.15 -17.13
CA LYS A 59 -8.33 -0.12 -15.67
C LYS A 59 -8.60 -1.45 -14.95
N ARG A 60 -8.50 -2.58 -15.66
CA ARG A 60 -8.82 -3.91 -15.10
C ARG A 60 -7.60 -4.75 -14.75
N LYS A 61 -6.48 -4.57 -15.47
CA LYS A 61 -5.30 -5.43 -15.36
C LYS A 61 -4.09 -4.64 -14.89
N VAL A 62 -3.51 -5.05 -13.77
CA VAL A 62 -2.24 -4.50 -13.28
C VAL A 62 -1.09 -5.00 -14.15
N MET A 63 -0.21 -4.09 -14.57
CA MET A 63 1.03 -4.41 -15.27
C MET A 63 2.07 -4.91 -14.26
N LYS A 64 1.93 -6.17 -13.81
CA LYS A 64 2.68 -6.73 -12.67
C LYS A 64 4.21 -6.50 -12.74
N ASN A 65 4.81 -6.72 -13.91
CA ASN A 65 6.25 -6.51 -14.09
C ASN A 65 6.66 -5.03 -13.96
N ALA A 66 5.81 -4.11 -14.44
CA ALA A 66 6.06 -2.67 -14.28
C ALA A 66 5.89 -2.24 -12.82
N LEU A 67 4.85 -2.75 -12.15
CA LEU A 67 4.62 -2.50 -10.72
C LEU A 67 5.78 -3.04 -9.87
N LEU A 68 6.25 -4.25 -10.13
CA LEU A 68 7.37 -4.84 -9.40
C LEU A 68 8.65 -4.00 -9.57
N LYS A 69 9.00 -3.64 -10.81
CA LYS A 69 10.15 -2.76 -11.09
C LYS A 69 10.04 -1.41 -10.36
N PHE A 70 8.83 -0.84 -10.31
CA PHE A 70 8.58 0.40 -9.57
C PHE A 70 8.77 0.21 -8.06
N ILE A 71 8.28 -0.90 -7.49
CA ILE A 71 8.45 -1.21 -6.06
C ILE A 71 9.93 -1.39 -5.71
N GLU A 72 10.67 -2.14 -6.53
CA GLU A 72 12.09 -2.45 -6.29
C GLU A 72 13.00 -1.23 -6.45
N ASN A 73 12.72 -0.34 -7.40
CA ASN A 73 13.68 0.69 -7.82
C ASN A 73 13.20 2.13 -7.59
N GLY A 74 11.90 2.36 -7.35
CA GLY A 74 11.32 3.70 -7.28
C GLY A 74 10.63 4.03 -5.96
N LEU A 75 9.97 3.06 -5.33
CA LEU A 75 9.09 3.29 -4.18
C LEU A 75 9.78 4.03 -3.03
N SER A 76 11.00 3.62 -2.68
CA SER A 76 11.78 4.21 -1.57
C SER A 76 12.20 5.66 -1.82
N PHE A 77 12.25 6.11 -3.08
CA PHE A 77 12.63 7.47 -3.45
C PHE A 77 11.42 8.39 -3.61
N VAL A 78 10.29 7.84 -4.09
CA VAL A 78 9.08 8.63 -4.36
C VAL A 78 8.21 8.76 -3.12
N PHE A 79 8.15 7.72 -2.29
CA PHE A 79 7.38 7.68 -1.05
C PHE A 79 8.27 7.28 0.12
N SER A 80 9.37 8.02 0.29
CA SER A 80 10.31 7.83 1.40
C SER A 80 9.61 7.96 2.75
N ILE A 81 10.00 7.10 3.69
CA ILE A 81 9.54 7.15 5.07
C ILE A 81 10.75 7.26 5.99
N GLU A 82 10.56 7.94 7.11
CA GLU A 82 11.54 7.98 8.20
C GLU A 82 11.12 7.02 9.31
N ILE A 83 12.11 6.39 9.93
CA ILE A 83 11.90 5.54 11.10
C ILE A 83 11.69 6.45 12.31
N GLY A 84 10.54 6.30 12.96
CA GLY A 84 10.19 7.05 14.15
C GLY A 84 10.58 6.35 15.45
N ALA A 85 10.23 6.98 16.56
CA ALA A 85 10.52 6.48 17.90
C ALA A 85 9.92 5.09 18.17
N SER A 86 10.45 4.41 19.19
CA SER A 86 9.91 3.13 19.68
C SER A 86 8.54 3.34 20.33
N VAL A 87 7.48 2.87 19.68
CA VAL A 87 6.09 3.01 20.11
C VAL A 87 5.37 1.66 20.13
N ARG A 88 4.16 1.66 20.69
CA ARG A 88 3.22 0.54 20.61
C ARG A 88 2.52 0.55 19.25
N GLY A 89 2.38 -0.62 18.62
CA GLY A 89 1.71 -0.71 17.33
C GLY A 89 1.46 -2.13 16.84
N ILE A 90 1.02 -2.21 15.58
CA ILE A 90 0.80 -3.48 14.86
C ILE A 90 2.07 -3.81 14.08
N PRO A 91 2.68 -5.01 14.25
CA PRO A 91 3.86 -5.40 13.49
C PRO A 91 3.65 -5.32 11.98
N THR A 92 4.63 -4.77 11.27
CA THR A 92 4.57 -4.54 9.81
C THR A 92 5.94 -4.76 9.17
N GLY A 93 6.02 -4.67 7.85
CA GLY A 93 7.24 -4.96 7.09
C GLY A 93 7.73 -6.39 7.37
N HIS A 94 9.03 -6.56 7.59
CA HIS A 94 9.60 -7.87 7.94
C HIS A 94 9.13 -8.38 9.30
N SER A 95 8.67 -7.52 10.20
CA SER A 95 8.13 -7.91 11.51
C SER A 95 6.66 -8.38 11.44
N ALA A 96 5.99 -8.25 10.29
CA ALA A 96 4.63 -8.71 10.12
C ALA A 96 4.53 -10.23 10.37
N PRO A 97 3.45 -10.75 10.99
CA PRO A 97 3.34 -12.17 11.35
C PRO A 97 3.54 -13.15 10.18
N LEU A 98 3.19 -12.74 8.95
CA LEU A 98 3.37 -13.54 7.75
C LEU A 98 4.81 -13.55 7.22
N LEU A 99 5.64 -12.58 7.61
CA LEU A 99 7.00 -12.37 7.10
C LEU A 99 8.08 -12.61 8.16
N LYS A 100 7.77 -12.51 9.46
CA LYS A 100 8.74 -12.56 10.56
C LYS A 100 9.69 -13.77 10.54
N ASP A 101 9.23 -14.91 10.05
CA ASP A 101 10.01 -16.15 10.06
C ASP A 101 10.94 -16.26 8.84
N PHE A 102 10.77 -15.37 7.84
CA PHE A 102 11.61 -15.30 6.64
C PHE A 102 12.79 -14.34 6.78
N PHE A 103 12.83 -13.52 7.85
CA PHE A 103 13.86 -12.50 8.05
C PHE A 103 14.46 -12.61 9.45
N ILE A 104 15.80 -12.61 9.52
CA ILE A 104 16.52 -12.50 10.79
C ILE A 104 16.79 -11.02 11.05
N SER A 105 16.06 -10.40 11.98
CA SER A 105 16.24 -9.00 12.36
C SER A 105 15.95 -8.83 13.85
N LYS A 106 16.69 -7.92 14.49
CA LYS A 106 16.48 -7.53 15.89
C LYS A 106 15.48 -6.38 16.01
N GLU A 107 15.34 -5.61 14.93
CA GLU A 107 14.45 -4.47 14.81
C GLU A 107 13.01 -4.96 14.58
N VAL A 108 12.10 -4.41 15.38
CA VAL A 108 10.66 -4.64 15.20
C VAL A 108 10.06 -3.37 14.62
N TYR A 109 9.50 -3.42 13.42
CA TYR A 109 8.75 -2.32 12.84
C TYR A 109 7.26 -2.45 13.14
N VAL A 110 6.65 -1.34 13.52
CA VAL A 110 5.23 -1.27 13.80
C VAL A 110 4.56 -0.11 13.08
N TRP A 111 3.32 -0.32 12.65
CA TRP A 111 2.41 0.79 12.43
C TRP A 111 1.92 1.29 13.79
N PRO A 112 2.15 2.57 14.16
CA PRO A 112 1.70 3.12 15.42
C PRO A 112 0.18 2.96 15.58
N HIS A 113 -0.24 2.27 16.63
CA HIS A 113 -1.66 2.00 16.87
C HIS A 113 -1.92 1.74 18.36
N PRO A 114 -2.90 2.43 18.99
CA PRO A 114 -3.14 2.29 20.43
C PRO A 114 -3.47 0.87 20.88
N GLN A 115 -4.19 0.12 20.05
CA GLN A 115 -4.58 -1.27 20.29
C GLN A 115 -3.50 -2.29 19.91
N GLY A 116 -2.34 -1.84 19.43
CA GLY A 116 -1.21 -2.70 19.08
C GLY A 116 -0.65 -3.45 20.29
N LYS A 117 -0.21 -4.69 20.10
CA LYS A 117 0.37 -5.52 21.19
C LYS A 117 1.89 -5.58 21.17
N SER A 118 2.52 -5.09 20.11
CA SER A 118 3.97 -5.11 19.94
C SER A 118 4.56 -3.72 20.17
N ARG A 119 5.81 -3.68 20.62
CA ARG A 119 6.60 -2.45 20.74
C ARG A 119 7.73 -2.52 19.72
N GLY A 120 7.92 -1.45 18.97
CA GLY A 120 8.88 -1.40 17.88
C GLY A 120 9.05 0.02 17.36
N GLU A 121 9.99 0.21 16.44
CA GLU A 121 10.21 1.48 15.78
C GLU A 121 9.05 1.78 14.84
N ALA A 122 8.57 3.03 14.89
CA ALA A 122 7.42 3.47 14.13
C ALA A 122 7.76 3.59 12.64
N ILE A 123 6.94 3.00 11.78
CA ILE A 123 6.92 3.37 10.36
C ILE A 123 5.52 3.87 9.99
N SER A 124 5.45 4.94 9.21
CA SER A 124 4.16 5.46 8.75
C SER A 124 3.57 4.53 7.68
N PRO A 125 2.27 4.20 7.75
CA PRO A 125 1.61 3.50 6.65
C PRO A 125 1.59 4.38 5.40
N LEU A 126 1.43 3.77 4.22
CA LEU A 126 1.26 4.49 2.95
C LEU A 126 -0.02 5.33 2.95
N TYR A 127 -1.01 5.04 3.80
CA TYR A 127 -2.17 5.91 4.00
C TYR A 127 -2.83 5.76 5.38
N PRO A 128 -3.60 6.76 5.86
CA PRO A 128 -4.07 6.82 7.25
C PRO A 128 -4.88 5.62 7.73
N ASN A 129 -5.72 5.03 6.87
CA ASN A 129 -6.58 3.90 7.25
C ASN A 129 -5.96 2.52 6.94
N GLN A 130 -4.69 2.45 6.51
CA GLN A 130 -4.08 1.19 6.08
C GLN A 130 -4.07 0.13 7.19
N VAL A 131 -3.85 0.55 8.44
CA VAL A 131 -3.85 -0.35 9.60
C VAL A 131 -5.21 -1.04 9.79
N LYS A 132 -6.31 -0.39 9.39
CA LYS A 132 -7.66 -0.98 9.42
C LYS A 132 -7.91 -1.94 8.25
N ALA A 133 -7.20 -1.75 7.15
CA ALA A 133 -7.29 -2.57 5.94
C ALA A 133 -6.31 -3.76 5.92
N ALA A 134 -5.53 -3.91 7.00
CA ALA A 134 -4.44 -4.89 7.14
C ALA A 134 -4.92 -6.31 7.37
#